data_AF-A0A1G2HGS6-F1
#
_entry.id   AF-A0A1G2HGS6-F1
#
_cell.length_a   1.000
_cell.length_b   1.000
_cell.length_c   1.000
_cell.angle_alpha   90.00
_cell.angle_beta   90.00
_cell.angle_gamma   90.00
#
_symmetry.space_group_name_H-M   'P 1'
#
loop_
_entity.id
_entity.type
_entity.pdbx_description
1 polymer ?
#
loop_
_entity_poly.entity_id
_entity_poly.type
_entity_poly.pdbx_seq_one_letter_code
_entity_poly.pdbx_strand_id
1 'polypeptide(L)'
;MKFESIKNLFESKKRSEQVAYTGIMVEEETTEKDLVGSQHIRMDAVEAHSIISDTINISSIQQKLKSDLFKIGDPFIVRETIEALARLVLELRERILQYDTILSDDASGRLPSLLILKIIKKLKGGNMPQIYFLAGGRYTELERREQIRIFLKKNKDKFGKTLLVTEYIRTGESIGNLIALLEKANIIFDTASVTTEMGIHYVHAVGDLIYGKQLTNPSILYKPLGLGVKKDIQKVKKDRDLAHPQRNKLSTIHERAVREDLEVLAEEFVKLLK
;
A
#
# COMPACT_ATOMS: atom_id res chain seq x y z
N MET A 1 52.67 34.96 12.43
CA MET A 1 51.49 34.81 13.31
C MET A 1 50.28 35.44 12.66
N LYS A 2 49.32 34.63 12.19
CA LYS A 2 47.89 34.99 12.01
C LYS A 2 47.06 33.75 11.58
N PHE A 3 47.37 32.57 12.13
CA PHE A 3 46.57 31.35 11.95
C PHE A 3 45.53 31.15 13.07
N GLU A 4 45.55 31.95 14.15
CA GLU A 4 44.49 31.95 15.18
C GLU A 4 43.12 32.48 14.69
N SER A 5 43.07 33.28 13.62
CA SER A 5 41.84 34.01 13.25
C SER A 5 40.77 33.13 12.58
N ILE A 6 41.15 32.02 11.95
CA ILE A 6 40.22 31.16 11.20
C ILE A 6 39.55 30.11 12.10
N LYS A 7 40.20 29.73 13.21
CA LYS A 7 39.62 28.78 14.19
C LYS A 7 38.42 29.38 14.93
N ASN A 8 38.45 30.68 15.24
CA ASN A 8 37.34 31.39 15.89
C ASN A 8 36.13 31.63 14.95
N LEU A 9 36.32 31.59 13.64
CA LEU A 9 35.23 31.69 12.66
C LEU A 9 34.47 30.36 12.49
N PHE A 10 35.12 29.22 12.76
CA PHE A 10 34.48 27.89 12.71
C PHE A 10 33.79 27.50 14.01
N GLU A 11 34.26 27.99 15.17
CA GLU A 11 33.57 27.76 16.45
C GLU A 11 32.35 28.68 16.66
N SER A 12 32.34 29.87 16.07
CA SER A 12 31.15 30.75 16.09
C SER A 12 30.01 30.24 15.20
N LYS A 13 30.32 29.56 14.08
CA LYS A 13 29.29 28.93 13.22
C LYS A 13 28.68 27.67 13.82
N LYS A 14 29.36 26.98 14.74
CA LYS A 14 28.80 25.85 15.49
C LYS A 14 27.97 26.25 16.72
N ARG A 15 28.01 27.53 17.13
CA ARG A 15 27.20 28.07 18.25
C ARG A 15 25.93 28.78 17.81
N SER A 16 25.69 28.94 16.51
CA SER A 16 24.45 29.54 15.97
C SER A 16 23.41 28.52 15.48
N GLU A 17 23.68 27.20 15.59
CA GLU A 17 22.73 26.12 15.25
C GLU A 17 22.13 25.43 16.49
N GLN A 18 22.29 26.01 17.68
CA GLN A 18 21.43 25.75 18.84
C GLN A 18 20.43 26.90 18.98
N VAL A 19 19.58 27.07 17.97
CA VAL A 19 18.35 27.84 18.16
C VAL A 19 17.36 26.91 18.84
N ALA A 20 16.97 27.33 20.03
CA ALA A 20 16.01 26.69 20.89
C ALA A 20 14.77 26.22 20.12
N TYR A 21 14.47 24.94 20.24
CA TYR A 21 13.10 24.44 20.20
C TYR A 21 12.37 24.98 21.44
N THR A 22 12.11 26.29 21.49
CA THR A 22 11.02 26.83 22.29
C THR A 22 9.74 26.39 21.60
N GLY A 23 9.06 25.43 22.22
CA GLY A 23 7.70 25.05 21.84
C GLY A 23 6.81 26.27 21.93
N ILE A 24 6.60 26.92 20.78
CA ILE A 24 5.38 27.68 20.56
C ILE A 24 4.37 26.61 20.17
N MET A 25 3.60 26.16 21.16
CA MET A 25 2.31 25.53 20.92
C MET A 25 1.45 26.62 20.27
N VAL A 26 1.48 26.68 18.94
CA VAL A 26 0.41 27.34 18.22
C VAL A 26 -0.76 26.37 18.37
N GLU A 27 -1.67 26.68 19.28
CA GLU A 27 -3.04 26.17 19.21
C GLU A 27 -3.63 26.73 17.92
N GLU A 28 -3.34 26.07 16.80
CA GLU A 28 -4.19 26.18 15.63
C GLU A 28 -5.51 25.52 16.04
N GLU A 29 -6.49 26.35 16.38
CA GLU A 29 -7.90 25.98 16.31
C GLU A 29 -8.17 25.54 14.86
N THR A 30 -7.91 24.26 14.60
CA THR A 30 -8.41 23.58 13.42
C THR A 30 -9.91 23.52 13.62
N THR A 31 -10.60 24.50 13.04
CA THR A 31 -12.05 24.53 13.00
C THR A 31 -12.52 23.26 12.31
N GLU A 32 -13.21 22.42 13.07
CA GLU A 32 -13.73 21.09 12.74
C GLU A 32 -14.72 21.07 11.56
N LYS A 33 -14.85 22.16 10.81
CA LYS A 33 -15.89 22.41 9.81
C LYS A 33 -15.45 22.31 8.34
N ASP A 34 -14.16 22.19 8.04
CA ASP A 34 -13.67 22.20 6.64
C ASP A 34 -13.28 20.81 6.08
N LEU A 35 -13.47 19.73 6.84
CA LEU A 35 -13.22 18.35 6.39
C LEU A 35 -14.50 17.59 6.07
N VAL A 36 -15.40 18.18 5.29
CA VAL A 36 -16.57 17.49 4.71
C VAL A 36 -16.11 16.61 3.53
N GLY A 37 -15.21 15.68 3.80
CA GLY A 37 -14.99 14.52 2.94
C GLY A 37 -16.16 13.56 3.13
N SER A 38 -16.68 13.01 2.03
CA SER A 38 -17.70 11.96 2.08
C SER A 38 -17.21 10.82 2.97
N GLN A 39 -17.73 10.68 4.19
CA GLN A 39 -17.32 9.58 5.06
C GLN A 39 -17.91 8.29 4.49
N HIS A 40 -17.04 7.41 3.97
CA HIS A 40 -17.45 6.04 3.67
C HIS A 40 -18.00 5.35 4.92
N ILE A 41 -19.29 5.03 4.88
CA ILE A 41 -19.93 4.27 5.96
C ILE A 41 -19.46 2.82 5.83
N ARG A 42 -18.61 2.39 6.78
CA ARG A 42 -18.10 1.02 6.79
C ARG A 42 -19.20 0.03 7.11
N MET A 43 -19.12 -1.12 6.44
CA MET A 43 -19.97 -2.25 6.76
C MET A 43 -19.59 -2.82 8.12
N ASP A 44 -20.62 -3.17 8.90
CA ASP A 44 -20.40 -3.85 10.18
C ASP A 44 -19.65 -5.17 9.97
N ALA A 45 -18.83 -5.56 10.95
CA ALA A 45 -18.02 -6.77 10.83
C ALA A 45 -18.86 -8.06 10.75
N VAL A 46 -19.99 -8.12 11.45
CA VAL A 46 -20.90 -9.26 11.43
C VAL A 46 -21.62 -9.34 10.09
N GLU A 47 -22.11 -8.20 9.60
CA GLU A 47 -22.75 -8.10 8.28
C GLU A 47 -21.79 -8.54 7.17
N ALA A 48 -20.57 -7.98 7.15
CA ALA A 48 -19.55 -8.34 6.16
C ALA A 48 -19.21 -9.84 6.21
N HIS A 49 -19.11 -10.42 7.41
CA HIS A 49 -18.85 -11.84 7.57
C HIS A 49 -19.97 -12.69 6.99
N SER A 50 -21.24 -12.36 7.28
CA SER A 50 -22.41 -13.08 6.74
C SER A 50 -22.38 -13.09 5.22
N ILE A 51 -22.28 -11.91 4.60
CA ILE A 51 -22.25 -11.76 3.13
C ILE A 51 -21.12 -12.60 2.52
N ILE A 52 -19.91 -12.54 3.10
CA ILE A 52 -18.77 -13.32 2.62
C ILE A 52 -19.05 -14.82 2.73
N SER A 53 -19.55 -15.29 3.88
CA SER A 53 -19.81 -16.71 4.11
C SER A 53 -20.92 -17.28 3.23
N ASP A 54 -21.93 -16.45 2.91
CA ASP A 54 -23.06 -16.84 2.06
C ASP A 54 -22.68 -16.83 0.58
N THR A 55 -21.69 -16.01 0.19
CA THR A 55 -21.33 -15.80 -1.22
C THR A 55 -20.15 -16.66 -1.69
N ILE A 56 -19.14 -16.87 -0.84
CA ILE A 56 -17.91 -17.59 -1.22
C ILE A 56 -17.56 -18.71 -0.25
N ASN A 57 -17.09 -19.84 -0.78
CA ASN A 57 -16.63 -20.96 0.03
C ASN A 57 -15.11 -20.90 0.23
N ILE A 58 -14.67 -20.35 1.38
CA ILE A 58 -13.25 -20.14 1.67
C ILE A 58 -12.45 -21.45 1.70
N SER A 59 -13.03 -22.53 2.24
CA SER A 59 -12.36 -23.84 2.26
C SER A 59 -12.12 -24.38 0.84
N SER A 60 -13.09 -24.20 -0.06
CA SER A 60 -12.91 -24.52 -1.48
C SER A 60 -11.85 -23.63 -2.14
N ILE A 61 -11.76 -22.35 -1.79
CA ILE A 61 -10.71 -21.46 -2.33
C ILE A 61 -9.34 -21.98 -1.90
N GLN A 62 -9.14 -22.26 -0.61
CA GLN A 62 -7.88 -22.75 -0.06
C GLN A 62 -7.38 -24.01 -0.77
N GLN A 63 -8.28 -24.94 -1.11
CA GLN A 63 -7.93 -26.17 -1.84
C GLN A 63 -7.48 -25.91 -3.29
N LYS A 64 -7.99 -24.85 -3.92
CA LYS A 64 -7.63 -24.46 -5.30
C LYS A 64 -6.31 -23.69 -5.37
N LEU A 65 -5.88 -23.06 -4.28
CA LEU A 65 -4.62 -22.30 -4.26
C LEU A 65 -3.44 -23.25 -4.47
N LYS A 66 -2.52 -22.83 -5.32
CA LYS A 66 -1.36 -23.61 -5.77
C LYS A 66 -0.08 -23.13 -5.13
N SER A 67 0.07 -21.82 -4.95
CA SER A 67 1.32 -21.25 -4.46
C SER A 67 1.54 -21.54 -2.99
N ASP A 68 2.81 -21.74 -2.68
CA ASP A 68 3.35 -21.81 -1.35
C ASP A 68 3.12 -20.52 -0.54
N LEU A 69 2.85 -19.39 -1.18
CA LEU A 69 2.53 -18.14 -0.52
C LEU A 69 1.30 -18.27 0.40
N PHE A 70 0.34 -19.09 -0.02
CA PHE A 70 -0.89 -19.38 0.72
C PHE A 70 -0.89 -20.80 1.32
N LYS A 71 0.26 -21.49 1.36
CA LYS A 71 0.40 -22.83 1.95
C LYS A 71 1.52 -22.92 3.00
N ILE A 72 2.57 -22.11 2.87
CA ILE A 72 3.67 -21.98 3.83
C ILE A 72 3.19 -21.01 4.92
N GLY A 73 2.32 -21.51 5.77
CA GLY A 73 1.72 -20.74 6.85
C GLY A 73 0.53 -21.51 7.37
N ASP A 74 0.37 -21.50 8.69
CA ASP A 74 -0.77 -22.06 9.39
C ASP A 74 -2.09 -21.78 8.60
N PRO A 75 -2.94 -22.81 8.35
CA PRO A 75 -4.19 -22.65 7.59
C PRO A 75 -5.11 -21.56 8.14
N PHE A 76 -5.01 -21.21 9.43
CA PHE A 76 -5.69 -20.07 10.02
C PHE A 76 -5.24 -18.74 9.40
N ILE A 77 -3.95 -18.56 9.14
CA ILE A 77 -3.37 -17.34 8.51
C ILE A 77 -3.90 -17.16 7.09
N VAL A 78 -3.97 -18.26 6.33
CA VAL A 78 -4.44 -18.25 4.94
C VAL A 78 -5.92 -17.87 4.89
N ARG A 79 -6.73 -18.46 5.77
CA ARG A 79 -8.15 -18.14 5.87
C ARG A 79 -8.36 -16.66 6.19
N GLU A 80 -7.68 -16.16 7.22
CA GLU A 80 -7.79 -14.75 7.63
C GLU A 80 -7.34 -13.78 6.53
N THR A 81 -6.31 -14.16 5.76
CA THR A 81 -5.86 -13.37 4.61
C THR A 81 -6.94 -13.31 3.53
N ILE A 82 -7.55 -14.45 3.18
CA ILE A 82 -8.65 -14.52 2.19
C ILE A 82 -9.84 -13.70 2.68
N GLU A 83 -10.23 -13.83 3.94
CA GLU A 83 -11.32 -13.06 4.55
C GLU A 83 -11.06 -11.55 4.52
N ALA A 84 -9.84 -11.13 4.86
CA ALA A 84 -9.45 -9.71 4.83
C ALA A 84 -9.49 -9.14 3.40
N LEU A 85 -8.98 -9.89 2.41
CA LEU A 85 -9.05 -9.49 1.00
C LEU A 85 -10.49 -9.46 0.48
N ALA A 86 -11.30 -10.46 0.82
CA ALA A 86 -12.72 -10.51 0.45
C ALA A 86 -13.48 -9.31 1.02
N ARG A 87 -13.24 -8.97 2.29
CA ARG A 87 -13.84 -7.81 2.92
C ARG A 87 -13.35 -6.50 2.29
N LEU A 88 -12.07 -6.37 1.96
CA LEU A 88 -11.58 -5.21 1.23
C LEU A 88 -12.31 -5.03 -0.11
N VAL A 89 -12.51 -6.11 -0.86
CA VAL A 89 -13.26 -6.08 -2.13
C VAL A 89 -14.72 -5.68 -1.91
N LEU A 90 -15.37 -6.23 -0.88
CA LEU A 90 -16.76 -5.92 -0.55
C LEU A 90 -16.95 -4.46 -0.14
N GLU A 91 -15.99 -3.87 0.57
CA GLU A 91 -15.97 -2.44 0.93
C GLU A 91 -15.74 -1.54 -0.28
N LEU A 92 -15.05 -2.05 -1.31
CA LEU A 92 -14.82 -1.35 -2.57
C LEU A 92 -16.00 -1.43 -3.54
N ARG A 93 -17.04 -2.24 -3.27
CA ARG A 93 -18.02 -2.66 -4.29
C ARG A 93 -18.66 -1.54 -5.10
N GLU A 94 -19.05 -0.44 -4.45
CA GLU A 94 -19.76 0.69 -5.09
C GLU A 94 -18.85 1.55 -5.97
N ARG A 95 -17.53 1.44 -5.78
CA ARG A 95 -16.55 2.35 -6.38
C ARG A 95 -15.35 1.69 -7.03
N ILE A 96 -15.23 0.37 -6.96
CA ILE A 96 -14.09 -0.37 -7.55
C ILE A 96 -13.94 -0.08 -9.04
N LEU A 97 -15.05 0.21 -9.73
CA LEU A 97 -15.08 0.57 -11.15
C LEU A 97 -14.88 2.06 -11.41
N GLN A 98 -14.77 2.91 -10.40
CA GLN A 98 -14.56 4.35 -10.58
C GLN A 98 -13.07 4.70 -10.71
N TYR A 99 -12.17 3.79 -10.34
CA TYR A 99 -10.74 4.07 -10.37
C TYR A 99 -10.16 3.88 -11.77
N ASP A 100 -9.37 4.86 -12.18
CA ASP A 100 -8.60 4.88 -13.44
C ASP A 100 -7.13 4.55 -13.21
N THR A 101 -6.67 4.62 -11.96
CA THR A 101 -5.29 4.34 -11.60
C THR A 101 -5.20 3.59 -10.27
N ILE A 102 -4.30 2.61 -10.19
CA ILE A 102 -3.93 1.89 -8.98
C ILE A 102 -2.45 2.21 -8.68
N LEU A 103 -2.20 2.73 -7.49
CA LEU A 103 -0.85 2.96 -6.96
C LEU A 103 -0.56 1.93 -5.87
N SER A 104 0.35 1.00 -6.13
CA SER A 104 0.79 0.02 -5.14
C SER A 104 1.92 0.58 -4.27
N ASP A 105 1.75 0.52 -2.96
CA ASP A 105 2.78 0.84 -1.96
C ASP A 105 3.73 -0.34 -1.70
N ASP A 106 5.03 -0.08 -1.89
CA ASP A 106 6.17 -1.00 -1.71
C ASP A 106 5.94 -2.39 -2.34
N ALA A 107 6.62 -3.41 -1.83
CA ALA A 107 6.49 -4.80 -2.27
C ALA A 107 5.20 -5.45 -1.76
N SER A 108 4.73 -5.06 -0.57
CA SER A 108 3.58 -5.65 0.12
C SER A 108 2.25 -5.31 -0.56
N GLY A 109 2.06 -4.08 -1.04
CA GLY A 109 0.85 -3.67 -1.75
C GLY A 109 0.66 -4.33 -3.13
N ARG A 110 1.66 -5.05 -3.65
CA ARG A 110 1.63 -5.57 -5.03
C ARG A 110 0.52 -6.58 -5.26
N LEU A 111 0.40 -7.55 -4.36
CA LEU A 111 -0.60 -8.61 -4.49
C LEU A 111 -2.04 -8.08 -4.40
N PRO A 112 -2.42 -7.29 -3.38
CA PRO A 112 -3.76 -6.72 -3.36
C PRO A 112 -4.02 -5.80 -4.56
N SER A 113 -3.03 -5.03 -5.03
CA SER A 113 -3.18 -4.20 -6.23
C SER A 113 -3.48 -5.02 -7.49
N LEU A 114 -2.75 -6.12 -7.68
CA LEU A 114 -2.94 -7.01 -8.83
C LEU A 114 -4.27 -7.77 -8.74
N LEU A 115 -4.71 -8.14 -7.54
CA LEU A 115 -6.02 -8.75 -7.31
C LEU A 115 -7.14 -7.78 -7.73
N ILE A 116 -7.10 -6.54 -7.23
CA ILE A 116 -8.08 -5.49 -7.57
C ILE A 116 -8.09 -5.25 -9.09
N LEU A 117 -6.91 -5.13 -9.71
CA LEU A 117 -6.81 -4.97 -11.17
C LEU A 117 -7.48 -6.12 -11.93
N LYS A 118 -7.30 -7.37 -11.49
CA LYS A 118 -7.94 -8.55 -12.11
C LYS A 118 -9.46 -8.54 -11.94
N ILE A 119 -9.95 -8.15 -10.76
CA ILE A 119 -11.39 -8.01 -10.50
C ILE A 119 -11.99 -6.96 -11.44
N ILE A 120 -11.38 -5.77 -11.53
CA ILE A 120 -11.82 -4.70 -12.44
C ILE A 120 -11.81 -5.21 -13.90
N LYS A 121 -10.78 -5.96 -14.31
CA LYS A 121 -10.72 -6.56 -15.65
C LYS A 121 -11.92 -7.46 -15.93
N LYS A 122 -12.28 -8.32 -14.99
CA LYS A 122 -13.40 -9.26 -15.13
C LYS A 122 -14.76 -8.55 -15.17
N LEU A 123 -14.89 -7.41 -14.48
CA LEU A 123 -16.13 -6.63 -14.44
C LEU A 123 -16.32 -5.72 -15.66
N LYS A 124 -15.29 -4.95 -16.05
CA LYS A 124 -15.40 -3.93 -17.11
C LYS A 124 -15.19 -4.45 -18.52
N GLY A 125 -14.36 -5.49 -18.71
CA GLY A 125 -13.97 -5.98 -20.05
C GLY A 125 -13.25 -4.97 -20.98
N GLY A 126 -13.06 -3.72 -20.55
CA GLY A 126 -12.60 -2.58 -21.37
C GLY A 126 -11.46 -1.77 -20.72
N ASN A 127 -11.54 -0.41 -20.78
CA ASN A 127 -10.48 0.50 -20.32
C ASN A 127 -9.99 0.14 -18.90
N MET A 128 -8.78 -0.40 -18.86
CA MET A 128 -8.14 -0.89 -17.65
C MET A 128 -7.51 0.27 -16.87
N PRO A 129 -7.63 0.30 -15.53
CA PRO A 129 -6.87 1.26 -14.76
C PRO A 129 -5.37 1.04 -14.97
N GLN A 130 -4.64 2.14 -15.05
CA GLN A 130 -3.19 2.09 -15.08
C GLN A 130 -2.68 1.64 -13.70
N ILE A 131 -1.63 0.83 -13.65
CA ILE A 131 -1.03 0.39 -12.39
C ILE A 131 0.41 0.86 -12.30
N TYR A 132 0.77 1.44 -11.15
CA TYR A 132 2.15 1.82 -10.85
C TYR A 132 2.58 1.27 -9.50
N PHE A 133 3.86 0.96 -9.37
CA PHE A 133 4.46 0.43 -8.16
C PHE A 133 5.44 1.44 -7.59
N LEU A 134 5.13 1.99 -6.42
CA LEU A 134 5.94 3.02 -5.77
C LEU A 134 6.66 2.41 -4.56
N ALA A 135 7.95 2.65 -4.43
CA ALA A 135 8.73 2.17 -3.29
C ALA A 135 8.63 3.15 -2.09
N GLY A 136 7.44 3.25 -1.48
CA GLY A 136 7.10 4.24 -0.43
C GLY A 136 7.53 3.91 1.01
N GLY A 137 8.33 2.86 1.23
CA GLY A 137 8.61 2.31 2.58
C GLY A 137 9.12 3.30 3.63
N ARG A 138 9.02 2.91 4.93
CA ARG A 138 9.24 3.75 6.14
C ARG A 138 10.47 4.64 6.14
N TYR A 139 11.54 4.21 5.47
CA TYR A 139 12.81 4.94 5.35
C TYR A 139 13.11 5.27 3.89
N THR A 140 12.18 5.90 3.18
CA THR A 140 12.53 6.50 1.90
C THR A 140 13.58 7.58 2.17
N GLU A 141 14.83 7.28 1.78
CA GLU A 141 15.89 8.27 1.63
C GLU A 141 15.33 9.48 0.88
N LEU A 142 15.79 10.70 1.23
CA LEU A 142 15.32 11.94 0.63
C LEU A 142 15.32 11.88 -0.91
N GLU A 143 16.33 11.23 -1.49
CA GLU A 143 16.44 10.97 -2.93
C GLU A 143 15.26 10.18 -3.49
N ARG A 144 14.79 9.14 -2.79
CA ARG A 144 13.65 8.33 -3.24
C ARG A 144 12.34 9.12 -3.17
N ARG A 145 12.16 9.92 -2.12
CA ARG A 145 11.00 10.83 -2.03
C ARG A 145 10.99 11.82 -3.19
N GLU A 146 12.15 12.37 -3.53
CA GLU A 146 12.31 13.27 -4.65
C GLU A 146 12.03 12.60 -6.00
N GLN A 147 12.50 11.36 -6.20
CA GLN A 147 12.18 10.57 -7.39
C GLN A 147 10.67 10.31 -7.53
N ILE A 148 10.00 9.95 -6.44
CA ILE A 148 8.53 9.77 -6.44
C ILE A 148 7.86 11.10 -6.79
N ARG A 149 8.29 12.22 -6.19
CA ARG A 149 7.75 13.55 -6.47
C ARG A 149 7.90 13.94 -7.94
N ILE A 150 9.09 13.75 -8.52
CA ILE A 150 9.36 14.00 -9.94
C ILE A 150 8.47 13.10 -10.82
N PHE A 151 8.34 11.83 -10.47
CA PHE A 151 7.49 10.88 -11.19
C PHE A 151 6.02 11.31 -11.19
N LEU A 152 5.46 11.66 -10.03
CA LEU A 152 4.08 12.11 -9.88
C LEU A 152 3.85 13.41 -10.68
N LYS A 153 4.75 14.39 -10.56
CA LYS A 153 4.66 15.66 -11.30
C LYS A 153 4.69 15.44 -12.81
N LYS A 154 5.60 14.57 -13.30
CA LYS A 154 5.75 14.30 -14.74
C LYS A 154 4.56 13.54 -15.34
N ASN A 155 3.85 12.75 -14.53
CA ASN A 155 2.74 11.92 -15.00
C ASN A 155 1.38 12.42 -14.51
N LYS A 156 1.29 13.64 -13.95
CA LYS A 156 0.06 14.19 -13.35
C LYS A 156 -1.18 13.97 -14.23
N ASP A 157 -1.08 14.30 -15.51
CA ASP A 157 -2.20 14.23 -16.46
C ASP A 157 -2.60 12.79 -16.85
N LYS A 158 -1.85 11.78 -16.40
CA LYS A 158 -2.18 10.36 -16.59
C LYS A 158 -2.93 9.76 -15.40
N PHE A 159 -2.96 10.46 -14.27
CA PHE A 159 -3.71 10.03 -13.09
C PHE A 159 -5.15 10.51 -13.20
N GLY A 160 -6.09 9.56 -13.25
CA GLY A 160 -7.51 9.82 -13.01
C GLY A 160 -7.85 9.64 -11.53
N LYS A 161 -9.05 9.12 -11.23
CA LYS A 161 -9.37 8.75 -9.83
C LYS A 161 -8.47 7.58 -9.42
N THR A 162 -7.66 7.80 -8.40
CA THR A 162 -6.57 6.90 -8.02
C THR A 162 -6.92 6.06 -6.78
N LEU A 163 -6.53 4.79 -6.75
CA LEU A 163 -6.59 3.95 -5.56
C LEU A 163 -5.17 3.65 -5.07
N LEU A 164 -4.78 4.21 -3.93
CA LEU A 164 -3.52 3.91 -3.27
C LEU A 164 -3.67 2.64 -2.43
N VAL A 165 -2.98 1.56 -2.79
CA VAL A 165 -3.14 0.24 -2.18
C VAL A 165 -1.89 -0.15 -1.40
N THR A 166 -2.05 -0.51 -0.13
CA THR A 166 -1.01 -1.12 0.71
C THR A 166 -1.53 -2.40 1.35
N GLU A 167 -0.64 -3.29 1.78
CA GLU A 167 -1.06 -4.51 2.46
C GLU A 167 -1.54 -4.23 3.88
N TYR A 168 -0.73 -3.48 4.63
CA TYR A 168 -0.90 -3.31 6.05
C TYR A 168 -0.51 -1.92 6.52
N ILE A 169 -1.38 -1.31 7.32
CA ILE A 169 -1.09 -0.05 7.99
C ILE A 169 -0.96 -0.29 9.49
N ARG A 170 0.23 0.05 10.03
CA ARG A 170 0.51 0.03 11.47
C ARG A 170 0.23 1.39 12.11
N THR A 171 1.18 2.31 11.92
CA THR A 171 1.16 3.66 12.47
C THR A 171 0.65 4.70 11.48
N GLY A 172 0.51 4.34 10.19
CA GLY A 172 0.23 5.31 9.12
C GLY A 172 1.45 6.06 8.59
N GLU A 173 2.59 6.08 9.29
CA GLU A 173 3.74 6.94 8.94
C GLU A 173 4.27 6.72 7.51
N SER A 174 4.43 5.46 7.09
CA SER A 174 4.95 5.14 5.74
C SER A 174 4.00 5.63 4.66
N ILE A 175 2.72 5.27 4.78
CA ILE A 175 1.71 5.59 3.79
C ILE A 175 1.37 7.09 3.81
N GLY A 176 1.43 7.73 4.97
CA GLY A 176 1.22 9.17 5.16
C GLY A 176 2.24 10.01 4.38
N ASN A 177 3.50 9.58 4.30
CA ASN A 177 4.48 10.25 3.45
C ASN A 177 4.10 10.20 1.96
N LEU A 178 3.54 9.08 1.50
CA LEU A 178 3.12 8.93 0.11
C LEU A 178 1.84 9.72 -0.18
N ILE A 179 0.88 9.70 0.75
CA ILE A 179 -0.34 10.53 0.75
C ILE A 179 0.03 12.01 0.59
N ALA A 180 0.94 12.53 1.42
CA ALA A 180 1.39 13.92 1.33
C ALA A 180 2.05 14.27 -0.03
N LEU A 181 2.69 13.31 -0.69
CA LEU A 181 3.23 13.51 -2.04
C LEU A 181 2.14 13.54 -3.12
N LEU A 182 1.09 12.73 -2.98
CA LEU A 182 -0.06 12.72 -3.88
C LEU A 182 -0.89 14.01 -3.75
N GLU A 183 -1.12 14.47 -2.51
CA GLU A 183 -1.78 15.74 -2.21
C GLU A 183 -1.02 16.92 -2.81
N LYS A 184 0.31 17.00 -2.61
CA LYS A 184 1.16 18.03 -3.22
C LYS A 184 1.15 18.00 -4.75
N ALA A 185 0.83 16.85 -5.35
CA ALA A 185 0.67 16.71 -6.80
C ALA A 185 -0.76 17.04 -7.27
N ASN A 186 -1.69 17.34 -6.37
CA ASN A 186 -3.13 17.48 -6.61
C ASN A 186 -3.72 16.26 -7.34
N ILE A 187 -3.37 15.06 -6.87
CA ILE A 187 -3.97 13.80 -7.35
C ILE A 187 -5.16 13.48 -6.45
N ILE A 188 -6.30 13.11 -7.05
CA ILE A 188 -7.48 12.64 -6.32
C ILE A 188 -7.32 11.15 -6.05
N PHE A 189 -7.35 10.73 -4.80
CA PHE A 189 -7.18 9.33 -4.44
C PHE A 189 -8.03 8.88 -3.25
N ASP A 190 -8.34 7.60 -3.22
CA ASP A 190 -8.75 6.85 -2.02
C ASP A 190 -7.58 5.95 -1.58
N THR A 191 -7.55 5.56 -0.30
CA THR A 191 -6.55 4.63 0.22
C THR A 191 -7.19 3.29 0.56
N ALA A 192 -6.61 2.19 0.10
CA ALA A 192 -7.03 0.83 0.38
C ALA A 192 -5.95 0.06 1.14
N SER A 193 -6.35 -0.69 2.16
CA SER A 193 -5.49 -1.60 2.88
C SER A 193 -6.12 -2.96 3.13
N VAL A 194 -5.36 -4.06 3.00
CA VAL A 194 -5.89 -5.38 3.36
C VAL A 194 -6.17 -5.43 4.85
N THR A 195 -5.22 -4.93 5.65
CA THR A 195 -5.33 -4.92 7.10
C THR A 195 -4.80 -3.67 7.77
N THR A 196 -5.32 -3.37 8.95
CA THR A 196 -4.95 -2.21 9.76
C THR A 196 -4.71 -2.64 11.21
N GLU A 197 -3.83 -1.96 11.96
CA GLU A 197 -3.76 -2.14 13.41
C GLU A 197 -4.97 -1.49 14.11
N MET A 198 -5.35 -2.00 15.27
CA MET A 198 -6.28 -1.30 16.16
C MET A 198 -5.69 0.03 16.64
N GLY A 199 -6.52 1.08 16.69
CA GLY A 199 -6.08 2.40 17.18
C GLY A 199 -5.28 3.21 16.16
N ILE A 200 -5.46 2.98 14.85
CA ILE A 200 -4.97 3.92 13.84
C ILE A 200 -5.75 5.22 13.98
N HIS A 201 -5.10 6.20 14.59
CA HIS A 201 -5.61 7.57 14.69
C HIS A 201 -4.95 8.51 13.66
N TYR A 202 -3.92 8.05 12.95
CA TYR A 202 -2.96 8.93 12.25
C TYR A 202 -3.00 8.90 10.73
N VAL A 203 -3.94 8.17 10.11
CA VAL A 203 -4.14 8.30 8.66
C VAL A 203 -5.15 9.41 8.43
N HIS A 204 -4.70 10.65 8.58
CA HIS A 204 -5.36 11.81 7.99
C HIS A 204 -5.07 11.79 6.48
N ALA A 205 -5.65 10.83 5.76
CA ALA A 205 -5.63 10.86 4.31
C ALA A 205 -6.63 11.92 3.84
N VAL A 206 -6.25 12.76 2.87
CA VAL A 206 -7.24 13.39 2.00
C VAL A 206 -7.86 12.28 1.15
N GLY A 207 -9.01 11.75 1.59
CA GLY A 207 -9.73 10.64 0.95
C GLY A 207 -10.16 9.56 1.94
N ASP A 208 -10.96 8.59 1.48
CA ASP A 208 -11.41 7.51 2.35
C ASP A 208 -10.29 6.48 2.59
N LEU A 209 -10.12 6.05 3.84
CA LEU A 209 -9.39 4.84 4.16
C LEU A 209 -10.33 3.63 4.16
N ILE A 210 -10.16 2.78 3.15
CA ILE A 210 -10.91 1.55 2.93
C ILE A 210 -10.03 0.40 3.39
N TYR A 211 -10.56 -0.48 4.23
CA TYR A 211 -9.77 -1.62 4.67
C TYR A 211 -10.58 -2.89 4.84
N GLY A 212 -9.89 -4.03 4.74
CA GLY A 212 -10.48 -5.34 4.98
C GLY A 212 -10.70 -5.60 6.46
N LYS A 213 -9.62 -5.83 7.21
CA LYS A 213 -9.69 -6.27 8.61
C LYS A 213 -8.83 -5.41 9.53
N GLN A 214 -9.33 -5.12 10.72
CA GLN A 214 -8.53 -4.52 11.79
C GLN A 214 -8.00 -5.63 12.71
N LEU A 215 -6.73 -5.55 13.08
CA LEU A 215 -6.04 -6.55 13.86
C LEU A 215 -5.56 -5.97 15.19
N THR A 216 -5.73 -6.75 16.27
CA THR A 216 -5.07 -6.50 17.55
C THR A 216 -3.62 -6.96 17.55
N ASN A 217 -3.26 -7.95 16.73
CA ASN A 217 -1.90 -8.47 16.60
C ASN A 217 -1.55 -8.76 15.12
N PRO A 218 -0.73 -7.93 14.47
CA PRO A 218 -0.47 -8.02 13.03
C PRO A 218 0.59 -9.06 12.63
N SER A 219 1.26 -9.68 13.60
CA SER A 219 2.34 -10.66 13.40
C SER A 219 1.92 -11.83 12.51
N ILE A 220 0.62 -12.11 12.47
CA ILE A 220 0.01 -13.26 11.81
C ILE A 220 -0.03 -13.06 10.29
N LEU A 221 -0.28 -11.83 9.80
CA LEU A 221 -0.47 -11.55 8.38
C LEU A 221 0.75 -10.93 7.68
N TYR A 222 1.77 -10.50 8.42
CA TYR A 222 2.94 -9.80 7.86
C TYR A 222 3.90 -10.67 7.04
N LYS A 223 3.81 -12.00 7.15
CA LYS A 223 4.78 -12.94 6.55
C LYS A 223 4.40 -13.49 5.18
N PRO A 224 3.13 -13.80 4.84
CA PRO A 224 2.81 -14.46 3.59
C PRO A 224 2.98 -13.59 2.34
N LEU A 225 2.45 -12.35 2.34
CA LEU A 225 2.32 -11.56 1.10
C LEU A 225 3.63 -10.91 0.61
N GLY A 226 4.63 -10.77 1.49
CA GLY A 226 5.98 -10.30 1.13
C GLY A 226 6.89 -11.35 0.50
N LEU A 227 6.56 -12.65 0.59
CA LEU A 227 7.44 -13.75 0.16
C LEU A 227 7.41 -14.01 -1.36
N GLY A 228 6.35 -13.59 -2.05
CA GLY A 228 6.23 -13.72 -3.50
C GLY A 228 7.10 -12.73 -4.30
N VAL A 229 7.80 -11.86 -3.58
CA VAL A 229 8.65 -10.80 -4.13
C VAL A 229 9.98 -10.85 -3.39
N LYS A 230 10.79 -11.89 -3.63
CA LYS A 230 12.20 -11.86 -3.18
C LYS A 230 12.85 -10.61 -3.77
N LYS A 231 13.12 -9.61 -2.91
CA LYS A 231 14.11 -8.57 -3.15
C LYS A 231 15.49 -9.25 -3.06
N ASP A 232 15.84 -10.07 -4.05
CA ASP A 232 17.26 -10.40 -4.28
C ASP A 232 17.93 -9.14 -4.85
N ILE A 233 18.10 -8.13 -4.01
CA ILE A 233 19.08 -7.09 -4.26
C ILE A 233 20.42 -7.74 -3.95
N GLN A 234 20.95 -8.49 -4.91
CA GLN A 234 22.38 -8.75 -4.91
C GLN A 234 23.05 -7.38 -4.88
N LYS A 235 23.93 -7.15 -3.91
CA LYS A 235 24.84 -6.00 -3.93
C LYS A 235 25.61 -6.09 -5.24
N VAL A 236 25.17 -5.31 -6.24
CA VAL A 236 25.87 -5.19 -7.51
C VAL A 236 27.24 -4.64 -7.16
N LYS A 237 28.28 -5.47 -7.34
CA LYS A 237 29.66 -4.99 -7.35
C LYS A 237 29.73 -3.92 -8.43
N LYS A 238 30.41 -2.83 -8.10
CA LYS A 238 30.38 -1.50 -8.75
C LYS A 238 30.62 -1.42 -10.26
N ASP A 239 30.87 -2.53 -10.95
CA ASP A 239 31.22 -2.54 -12.37
C ASP A 239 30.43 -3.64 -13.07
N ARG A 240 29.34 -3.27 -13.75
CA ARG A 240 28.88 -3.83 -15.02
C ARG A 240 27.58 -3.16 -15.43
N ASP A 241 27.70 -2.25 -16.39
CA ASP A 241 26.63 -1.89 -17.31
C ASP A 241 25.97 -3.17 -17.85
N LEU A 242 24.64 -3.15 -17.94
CA LEU A 242 23.75 -4.26 -18.35
C LEU A 242 23.40 -5.25 -17.24
N ALA A 243 22.58 -4.80 -16.29
CA ALA A 243 21.81 -5.68 -15.41
C ALA A 243 20.75 -6.45 -16.21
N HIS A 244 21.11 -7.60 -16.79
CA HIS A 244 20.12 -8.59 -17.18
C HIS A 244 19.74 -9.40 -15.93
N PRO A 245 18.49 -9.32 -15.43
CA PRO A 245 18.06 -10.17 -14.33
C PRO A 245 18.12 -11.63 -14.80
N GLN A 246 19.06 -12.41 -14.27
CA GLN A 246 19.06 -13.86 -14.47
C GLN A 246 17.80 -14.42 -13.80
N ARG A 247 16.76 -14.68 -14.61
CA ARG A 247 15.53 -15.33 -14.15
C ARG A 247 15.89 -16.73 -13.65
N ASN A 248 15.85 -16.93 -12.34
CA ASN A 248 15.99 -18.26 -11.77
C ASN A 248 14.72 -19.07 -12.08
N LYS A 249 14.84 -20.30 -12.57
CA LYS A 249 13.70 -21.17 -12.92
C LYS A 249 12.72 -21.35 -11.75
N LEU A 250 13.23 -21.38 -10.52
CA LEU A 250 12.42 -21.44 -9.30
C LEU A 250 11.56 -20.19 -9.08
N SER A 251 12.06 -18.98 -9.42
CA SER A 251 11.26 -17.75 -9.30
C SER A 251 10.12 -17.74 -10.31
N THR A 252 10.36 -18.24 -11.53
CA THR A 252 9.32 -18.29 -12.57
C THR A 252 8.17 -19.25 -12.25
N ILE A 253 8.45 -20.38 -11.60
CA ILE A 253 7.41 -21.33 -11.16
C ILE A 253 6.56 -20.68 -10.06
N HIS A 254 7.21 -20.03 -9.09
CA HIS A 254 6.53 -19.35 -7.99
C HIS A 254 5.67 -18.18 -8.50
N GLU A 255 6.20 -17.33 -9.39
CA GLU A 255 5.46 -16.23 -10.01
C GLU A 255 4.23 -16.73 -10.78
N ARG A 256 4.35 -17.86 -11.49
CA ARG A 256 3.23 -18.48 -12.19
C ARG A 256 2.16 -18.95 -11.22
N ALA A 257 2.55 -19.64 -10.15
CA ALA A 257 1.61 -20.12 -9.13
C ALA A 257 0.86 -18.95 -8.46
N VAL A 258 1.55 -17.87 -8.11
CA VAL A 258 0.92 -16.67 -7.55
C VAL A 258 -0.07 -16.03 -8.52
N ARG A 259 0.25 -15.99 -9.83
CA ARG A 259 -0.69 -15.47 -10.84
C ARG A 259 -1.94 -16.33 -10.99
N GLU A 260 -1.79 -17.65 -10.91
CA GLU A 260 -2.92 -18.60 -10.93
C GLU A 260 -3.78 -18.44 -9.68
N ASP A 261 -3.17 -18.26 -8.50
CA ASP A 261 -3.88 -18.01 -7.24
C ASP A 261 -4.67 -16.70 -7.26
N LEU A 262 -4.07 -15.63 -7.78
CA LEU A 262 -4.76 -14.36 -7.98
C LEU A 262 -5.95 -14.48 -8.95
N GLU A 263 -5.87 -15.39 -9.93
CA GLU A 263 -6.99 -15.66 -10.84
C GLU A 263 -8.14 -16.34 -10.10
N VAL A 264 -7.83 -17.38 -9.31
CA VAL A 264 -8.81 -18.07 -8.46
C VAL A 264 -9.49 -17.08 -7.51
N LEU A 265 -8.72 -16.25 -6.82
CA LEU A 265 -9.27 -15.24 -5.91
C LEU A 265 -10.14 -14.22 -6.65
N ALA A 266 -9.70 -13.72 -7.80
CA ALA A 266 -10.49 -12.76 -8.59
C ALA A 266 -11.81 -13.36 -9.08
N GLU A 267 -11.82 -14.62 -9.51
CA GLU A 267 -13.05 -15.31 -9.95
C GLU A 267 -14.07 -15.45 -8.83
N GLU A 268 -13.60 -15.79 -7.63
CA GLU A 268 -14.46 -15.99 -6.47
C GLU A 268 -14.93 -14.64 -5.91
N PHE A 269 -14.06 -13.63 -5.86
CA PHE A 269 -14.39 -12.32 -5.30
C PHE A 269 -15.26 -11.45 -6.20
N VAL A 270 -15.30 -11.68 -7.52
CA VAL A 270 -16.29 -11.04 -8.40
C VAL A 270 -17.72 -11.39 -7.99
N LYS A 271 -17.94 -12.53 -7.33
CA LYS A 271 -19.28 -12.91 -6.83
C LYS A 271 -19.76 -12.00 -5.71
N LEU A 272 -18.85 -11.39 -4.93
CA LEU A 272 -19.17 -10.43 -3.86
C LEU A 272 -19.66 -9.07 -4.42
N LEU A 273 -19.56 -8.87 -5.73
CA LEU A 273 -19.83 -7.60 -6.42
C LEU A 273 -21.05 -7.69 -7.34
N LYS A 274 -21.79 -8.80 -7.30
CA LYS A 274 -23.01 -9.04 -8.05
C LYS A 274 -24.20 -9.06 -7.10
#